data_AF-A0A662M0R1-F1
#
_entry.id   AF-A0A662M0R1-F1
#
_cell.length_a   1.000
_cell.length_b   1.000
_cell.length_c   1.000
_cell.angle_alpha   90.00
_cell.angle_beta   90.00
_cell.angle_gamma   90.00
#
_symmetry.space_group_name_H-M   'P 1'
#
loop_
_entity.id
_entity.type
_entity.pdbx_description
1 polymer ?
#
loop_
_entity_poly.entity_id
_entity_poly.type
_entity_poly.pdbx_seq_one_letter_code
_entity_poly.pdbx_strand_id
1 'polypeptide(L)'
;MKRMLIAAFCISILLSLSGGTSTVDVGKYVVDTQLKEIQGNESAGGNIAGSGTEYWALIVAVGVYANNPDMDRPSMLVESEKLRKMLPVSSNWNESHIKVIEGENATVPNIIEGFRWLDKMEDEDDISLIYLTTHGFPILFDLPPFDEADGMDEALATYRGFLPFPNPWSWEPLANPFAIITDDEINFFLNRLESKGIALIVDSCHSGGFNDNWSYSKAAENWAEGFAGELQGRNRVIVTSVPEDKTSYGSFFSNYIIKGLQGYGDSNGDGMCSLEEAFYYAKPRIESETGMHPQIFDDYPGELVLTEKELPPSQPEKPYGQEIGKTNTTYTYQVISSDPEGDNIKYLVDWGDGNKEWTDFYPSGEVASITHSWNKEGTYEISVMAKDEKGAEGGWSDPAIVTMTDTHAVDQRQVDQEWIFHINNTRWCAQSFVPTLDSISKIELGVMAWDSGRNIIVSLRDRLDGEDLAKAEVNMEETGWNVEWVSFEFPAVTVIPGNTYYIVCRSSNDGWGTGWAASGENPYANGEFYTSDDGGKNWGNQHWKDVDGCFVTYK
;
A
#
# COMPACT_ATOMS: atom_id res chain seq x y z
N MET A 1 31.16 39.33 -3.44
CA MET A 1 30.05 38.35 -3.24
C MET A 1 30.24 37.02 -3.98
N LYS A 2 31.48 36.60 -4.33
CA LYS A 2 31.80 35.24 -4.82
C LYS A 2 32.80 34.48 -3.92
N ARG A 3 33.17 35.06 -2.76
CA ARG A 3 34.11 34.47 -1.79
C ARG A 3 33.57 34.39 -0.35
N MET A 4 32.30 34.73 -0.14
CA MET A 4 31.66 34.69 1.19
C MET A 4 30.72 33.49 1.39
N LEU A 5 30.38 32.71 0.36
CA LEU A 5 29.62 31.46 0.54
C LEU A 5 30.52 30.26 0.86
N ILE A 6 31.74 30.21 0.30
CA ILE A 6 32.70 29.11 0.56
C ILE A 6 33.16 29.10 2.04
N ALA A 7 33.17 30.27 2.70
CA ALA A 7 33.58 30.37 4.10
C ALA A 7 32.50 29.94 5.11
N ALA A 8 31.22 29.83 4.70
CA ALA A 8 30.15 29.37 5.58
C ALA A 8 30.05 27.84 5.63
N PHE A 9 30.51 27.14 4.59
CA PHE A 9 30.47 25.67 4.51
C PHE A 9 31.65 24.98 5.22
N CYS A 10 32.80 25.65 5.35
CA CYS A 10 33.96 25.11 6.09
C CYS A 10 33.87 25.23 7.62
N ILE A 11 32.84 25.87 8.18
CA ILE A 11 32.72 26.10 9.64
C ILE A 11 31.81 25.07 10.34
N SER A 12 30.99 24.31 9.62
CA SER A 12 30.12 23.26 10.21
C SER A 12 30.86 21.95 10.50
N ILE A 13 32.00 21.67 9.85
CA ILE A 13 32.83 20.48 10.12
C ILE A 13 33.66 20.64 11.41
N LEU A 14 33.75 21.85 11.97
CA LEU A 14 34.57 22.15 13.16
C LEU A 14 33.78 22.40 14.46
N LEU A 15 32.46 22.21 14.46
CA LEU A 15 31.60 22.47 15.64
C LEU A 15 30.89 21.24 16.23
N SER A 16 31.24 20.03 15.82
CA SER A 16 30.86 18.79 16.53
C SER A 16 31.90 18.30 17.55
N LEU A 17 32.99 19.05 17.77
CA LEU A 17 34.05 18.69 18.72
C LEU A 17 34.28 19.77 19.78
N SER A 18 33.47 19.71 20.85
CA SER A 18 33.86 20.16 22.20
C SER A 18 32.87 19.55 23.20
N GLY A 19 33.24 18.92 24.30
CA GLY A 19 34.55 18.63 24.86
C GLY A 19 34.33 17.77 26.11
N GLY A 20 35.23 16.82 26.32
CA GLY A 20 35.31 16.01 27.54
C GLY A 20 36.77 15.63 27.75
N THR A 21 37.56 16.58 28.22
CA THR A 21 38.95 16.35 28.61
C THR A 21 38.98 15.53 29.90
N SER A 22 39.49 14.31 29.85
CA SER A 22 40.16 13.68 30.98
C SER A 22 41.50 13.11 30.52
N THR A 23 42.47 13.26 31.40
CA THR A 23 43.91 13.24 31.20
C THR A 23 44.48 11.83 31.04
N VAL A 24 45.34 11.67 30.02
CA VAL A 24 46.56 10.83 29.90
C VAL A 24 46.70 9.62 30.83
N ASP A 25 46.86 8.43 30.23
CA ASP A 25 47.95 7.52 30.61
C ASP A 25 48.49 6.78 29.38
N VAL A 26 49.79 6.95 29.12
CA VAL A 26 50.54 6.31 28.01
C VAL A 26 51.43 5.27 28.66
N GLY A 27 51.08 3.98 28.51
CA GLY A 27 51.90 2.91 29.06
C GLY A 27 51.56 1.51 28.54
N LYS A 28 52.43 1.01 27.67
CA LYS A 28 52.65 -0.41 27.30
C LYS A 28 51.62 -1.11 26.41
N TYR A 29 51.87 -1.07 25.10
CA TYR A 29 51.71 -2.28 24.27
C TYR A 29 53.10 -2.79 23.91
N VAL A 30 53.47 -3.89 24.55
CA VAL A 30 54.64 -4.70 24.20
C VAL A 30 54.16 -5.74 23.19
N VAL A 31 54.84 -5.75 22.04
CA VAL A 31 54.81 -6.80 21.02
C VAL A 31 55.12 -8.14 21.68
N ASP A 32 54.28 -9.15 21.48
CA ASP A 32 54.80 -10.51 21.50
C ASP A 32 54.13 -11.37 20.43
N THR A 33 54.97 -11.82 19.51
CA THR A 33 54.69 -12.70 18.39
C THR A 33 55.16 -14.08 18.81
N GLN A 34 54.29 -15.09 18.94
CA GLN A 34 54.74 -16.49 18.91
C GLN A 34 53.73 -17.43 18.25
N LEU A 35 54.14 -17.91 17.07
CA LEU A 35 53.74 -19.19 16.46
C LEU A 35 54.06 -20.36 17.40
N LYS A 36 53.19 -21.38 17.45
CA LYS A 36 53.58 -22.78 17.70
C LYS A 36 52.55 -23.78 17.17
N GLU A 37 53.07 -24.74 16.42
CA GLU A 37 52.41 -25.83 15.69
C GLU A 37 51.84 -26.95 16.57
N ILE A 38 50.68 -27.47 16.13
CA ILE A 38 50.25 -28.88 15.91
C ILE A 38 50.73 -30.00 16.87
N GLN A 39 49.77 -30.67 17.55
CA GLN A 39 49.41 -32.11 17.43
C GLN A 39 48.63 -32.61 18.67
N GLY A 40 47.52 -33.33 18.46
CA GLY A 40 46.95 -34.22 19.49
C GLY A 40 45.43 -34.33 19.52
N ASN A 41 44.91 -35.37 18.89
CA ASN A 41 43.53 -35.82 18.77
C ASN A 41 42.86 -36.17 20.12
N GLU A 42 41.61 -35.76 20.36
CA GLU A 42 40.59 -36.62 20.99
C GLU A 42 39.18 -35.98 20.91
N SER A 43 38.23 -36.82 20.53
CA SER A 43 36.82 -36.55 20.23
C SER A 43 36.01 -36.11 21.45
N ALA A 44 35.23 -35.03 21.29
CA ALA A 44 34.01 -34.80 22.05
C ALA A 44 33.03 -34.03 21.18
N GLY A 45 31.84 -34.62 20.97
CA GLY A 45 30.75 -33.99 20.23
C GLY A 45 30.37 -32.66 20.86
N GLY A 46 30.37 -31.63 20.02
CA GLY A 46 29.88 -30.30 20.33
C GLY A 46 29.16 -29.79 19.09
N ASN A 47 27.90 -29.40 19.28
CA ASN A 47 27.01 -28.83 18.28
C ASN A 47 27.73 -27.85 17.34
N ILE A 48 27.66 -28.13 16.04
CA ILE A 48 27.90 -27.12 15.02
C ILE A 48 26.65 -26.23 15.06
N ALA A 49 26.74 -25.09 15.76
CA ALA A 49 25.85 -23.96 15.50
C ALA A 49 26.14 -23.51 14.07
N GLY A 50 25.14 -23.57 13.20
CA GLY A 50 25.31 -23.27 11.78
C GLY A 50 25.79 -21.83 11.57
N SER A 51 26.81 -21.67 10.74
CA SER A 51 27.14 -20.42 10.05
C SER A 51 26.07 -20.18 8.98
N GLY A 52 24.88 -19.76 9.40
CA GLY A 52 23.73 -19.56 8.53
C GLY A 52 23.69 -18.12 8.06
N THR A 53 23.64 -17.91 6.74
CA THR A 53 23.38 -16.61 6.11
C THR A 53 22.09 -16.01 6.63
N GLU A 54 22.16 -14.79 7.17
CA GLU A 54 21.02 -14.01 7.56
C GLU A 54 20.64 -13.02 6.44
N TYR A 55 19.36 -12.66 6.39
CA TYR A 55 18.84 -11.70 5.42
C TYR A 55 18.35 -10.46 6.17
N TRP A 56 18.87 -9.29 5.77
CA TRP A 56 18.57 -7.99 6.37
C TRP A 56 17.90 -7.07 5.36
N ALA A 57 16.86 -6.35 5.77
CA ALA A 57 16.15 -5.43 4.88
C ALA A 57 16.01 -4.03 5.47
N LEU A 58 16.27 -3.04 4.63
CA LEU A 58 15.91 -1.64 4.85
C LEU A 58 14.87 -1.22 3.81
N ILE A 59 13.64 -0.98 4.26
CA ILE A 59 12.52 -0.56 3.41
C ILE A 59 12.22 0.91 3.70
N VAL A 60 12.34 1.76 2.69
CA VAL A 60 12.09 3.21 2.77
C VAL A 60 10.98 3.59 1.80
N ALA A 61 9.87 4.11 2.31
CA ALA A 61 8.72 4.50 1.51
C ALA A 61 8.16 5.85 1.96
N VAL A 62 8.35 6.90 1.17
CA VAL A 62 7.97 8.26 1.62
C VAL A 62 6.46 8.44 1.57
N GLY A 63 5.83 8.29 0.41
CA GLY A 63 4.37 8.22 0.24
C GLY A 63 3.53 9.45 0.60
N VAL A 64 3.95 10.26 1.58
CA VAL A 64 3.33 11.53 1.98
C VAL A 64 4.40 12.61 2.16
N TYR A 65 4.06 13.86 1.89
CA TYR A 65 5.02 14.96 1.87
C TYR A 65 4.54 16.18 2.66
N ALA A 66 5.39 16.63 3.58
CA ALA A 66 5.09 17.74 4.46
C ALA A 66 4.72 19.01 3.67
N ASN A 67 3.53 19.54 3.95
CA ASN A 67 2.98 20.76 3.34
C ASN A 67 2.71 20.66 1.83
N ASN A 68 2.70 19.46 1.24
CA ASN A 68 2.51 19.25 -0.19
C ASN A 68 1.62 18.02 -0.48
N PRO A 69 0.34 18.01 -0.03
CA PRO A 69 -0.56 16.85 -0.17
C PRO A 69 -0.83 16.44 -1.62
N ASP A 70 -0.74 17.36 -2.58
CA ASP A 70 -0.90 17.06 -4.02
C ASP A 70 0.21 16.10 -4.55
N MET A 71 1.35 16.06 -3.83
CA MET A 71 2.45 15.15 -4.13
C MET A 71 2.30 13.80 -3.43
N ASP A 72 1.32 13.61 -2.56
CA ASP A 72 1.15 12.34 -1.85
C ASP A 72 0.86 11.20 -2.82
N ARG A 73 1.50 10.06 -2.59
CA ARG A 73 1.34 8.80 -3.33
C ARG A 73 1.18 7.65 -2.33
N PRO A 74 0.00 7.49 -1.71
CA PRO A 74 -0.24 6.44 -0.72
C PRO A 74 0.04 5.02 -1.22
N SER A 75 -0.02 4.80 -2.55
CA SER A 75 0.33 3.50 -3.16
C SER A 75 1.75 3.04 -2.81
N MET A 76 2.69 3.96 -2.60
CA MET A 76 4.06 3.65 -2.19
C MET A 76 4.10 2.94 -0.83
N LEU A 77 3.26 3.40 0.11
CA LEU A 77 3.13 2.80 1.44
C LEU A 77 2.47 1.42 1.36
N VAL A 78 1.50 1.25 0.45
CA VAL A 78 0.85 -0.05 0.19
C VAL A 78 1.86 -1.08 -0.31
N GLU A 79 2.70 -0.73 -1.29
CA GLU A 79 3.72 -1.66 -1.80
C GLU A 79 4.83 -1.94 -0.77
N SER A 80 5.21 -0.95 0.04
CA SER A 80 6.13 -1.12 1.17
C SER A 80 5.64 -2.18 2.16
N GLU A 81 4.37 -2.10 2.57
CA GLU A 81 3.78 -3.06 3.50
C GLU A 81 3.64 -4.45 2.87
N LYS A 82 3.32 -4.54 1.57
CA LYS A 82 3.33 -5.83 0.84
C LYS A 82 4.70 -6.48 0.86
N LEU A 83 5.76 -5.73 0.54
CA LEU A 83 7.14 -6.25 0.57
C LEU A 83 7.51 -6.70 1.99
N ARG A 84 7.27 -5.85 3.00
CA ARG A 84 7.56 -6.14 4.41
C ARG A 84 6.90 -7.43 4.89
N LYS A 85 5.64 -7.67 4.52
CA LYS A 85 4.90 -8.89 4.88
C LYS A 85 5.33 -10.11 4.09
N MET A 86 5.78 -9.91 2.85
CA MET A 86 6.15 -10.99 1.94
C MET A 86 7.52 -11.60 2.30
N LEU A 87 8.51 -10.79 2.69
CA LEU A 87 9.85 -11.30 2.98
C LEU A 87 9.85 -12.42 4.04
N PRO A 88 9.23 -12.28 5.24
CA PRO A 88 9.24 -13.30 6.30
C PRO A 88 8.48 -14.59 5.96
N VAL A 89 7.77 -14.65 4.83
CA VAL A 89 7.14 -15.88 4.34
C VAL A 89 8.23 -16.88 3.91
N SER A 90 9.35 -16.38 3.40
CA SER A 90 10.53 -17.18 3.08
C SER A 90 11.40 -17.42 4.32
N SER A 91 11.90 -18.64 4.46
CA SER A 91 12.55 -19.12 5.70
C SER A 91 13.80 -18.34 6.13
N ASN A 92 14.51 -17.68 5.20
CA ASN A 92 15.73 -16.92 5.47
C ASN A 92 15.51 -15.53 6.09
N TRP A 93 14.28 -15.01 6.02
CA TRP A 93 13.94 -13.68 6.52
C TRP A 93 13.36 -13.76 7.92
N ASN A 94 13.89 -12.94 8.83
CA ASN A 94 13.32 -12.76 10.16
C ASN A 94 12.69 -11.36 10.25
N GLU A 95 11.48 -11.26 10.80
CA GLU A 95 10.81 -9.97 11.02
C GLU A 95 11.68 -8.98 11.80
N SER A 96 12.53 -9.44 12.74
CA SER A 96 13.44 -8.55 13.48
C SER A 96 14.59 -7.99 12.64
N HIS A 97 14.82 -8.52 11.43
CA HIS A 97 15.86 -8.10 10.50
C HIS A 97 15.32 -7.15 9.41
N ILE A 98 14.05 -6.75 9.51
CA ILE A 98 13.40 -5.85 8.55
C ILE A 98 13.13 -4.52 9.25
N LYS A 99 13.79 -3.46 8.80
CA LYS A 99 13.55 -2.09 9.27
C LYS A 99 12.78 -1.31 8.21
N VAL A 100 11.65 -0.76 8.62
CA VAL A 100 10.78 0.07 7.76
C VAL A 100 10.84 1.52 8.21
N ILE A 101 11.02 2.42 7.25
CA ILE A 101 11.00 3.87 7.43
C ILE A 101 10.01 4.44 6.44
N GLU A 102 8.84 4.87 6.92
CA GLU A 102 7.75 5.25 6.05
C GLU A 102 7.03 6.54 6.45
N GLY A 103 6.34 7.15 5.49
CA GLY A 103 5.49 8.30 5.73
C GLY A 103 6.25 9.50 6.30
N GLU A 104 5.69 10.09 7.36
CA GLU A 104 6.30 11.24 8.05
C GLU A 104 7.66 10.93 8.68
N ASN A 105 7.98 9.64 8.91
CA ASN A 105 9.25 9.21 9.48
C ASN A 105 10.37 9.13 8.44
N ALA A 106 10.05 9.12 7.14
CA ALA A 106 11.03 9.05 6.07
C ALA A 106 11.74 10.39 5.86
N THR A 107 12.51 10.81 6.87
CA THR A 107 13.35 12.02 6.85
C THR A 107 14.81 11.66 6.60
N VAL A 108 15.60 12.59 6.05
CA VAL A 108 17.05 12.37 5.82
C VAL A 108 17.78 11.76 7.03
N PRO A 109 17.65 12.30 8.28
CA PRO A 109 18.34 11.71 9.43
C PRO A 109 17.92 10.27 9.70
N ASN A 110 16.62 9.97 9.60
CA ASN A 110 16.11 8.62 9.87
C ASN A 110 16.56 7.63 8.81
N ILE A 111 16.58 8.03 7.53
CA ILE A 111 17.06 7.18 6.44
C ILE A 111 18.56 6.87 6.61
N ILE A 112 19.37 7.88 6.94
CA ILE A 112 20.80 7.69 7.27
C ILE A 112 20.97 6.75 8.48
N GLU A 113 20.14 6.90 9.52
CA GLU A 113 20.11 5.97 10.66
C GLU A 113 19.59 4.57 10.29
N GLY A 114 18.82 4.44 9.21
CA GLY A 114 18.45 3.19 8.56
C GLY A 114 19.67 2.49 8.00
N PHE A 115 20.42 3.16 7.12
CA PHE A 115 21.64 2.62 6.54
C PHE A 115 22.71 2.28 7.58
N ARG A 116 22.92 3.15 8.58
CA ARG A 116 23.85 2.88 9.70
C ARG A 116 23.41 1.72 10.58
N TRP A 117 22.11 1.48 10.68
CA TRP A 117 21.61 0.31 11.36
C TRP A 117 21.93 -0.94 10.54
N LEU A 118 21.66 -0.92 9.23
CA LEU A 118 21.93 -2.05 8.35
C LEU A 118 23.42 -2.45 8.41
N ASP A 119 24.33 -1.52 8.13
CA ASP A 119 25.80 -1.61 8.23
C ASP A 119 26.32 -2.09 9.60
N LYS A 120 25.52 -1.99 10.66
CA LYS A 120 25.89 -2.47 11.99
C LYS A 120 25.44 -3.91 12.24
N MET A 121 24.38 -4.35 11.57
CA MET A 121 23.72 -5.62 11.83
C MET A 121 24.19 -6.73 10.90
N GLU A 122 24.43 -6.40 9.63
CA GLU A 122 24.88 -7.36 8.61
C GLU A 122 26.39 -7.65 8.70
N ASP A 123 26.80 -8.82 8.17
CA ASP A 123 28.19 -9.20 7.99
C ASP A 123 28.49 -9.86 6.63
N GLU A 124 29.74 -10.31 6.44
CA GLU A 124 30.22 -10.88 5.16
C GLU A 124 29.50 -12.15 4.69
N ASP A 125 28.78 -12.85 5.57
CA ASP A 125 28.04 -14.08 5.23
C ASP A 125 26.56 -13.82 4.89
N ASP A 126 26.10 -12.57 5.00
CA ASP A 126 24.70 -12.13 4.90
C ASP A 126 24.27 -11.59 3.53
N ILE A 127 22.96 -11.48 3.34
CA ILE A 127 22.32 -10.82 2.19
C ILE A 127 21.56 -9.57 2.68
N SER A 128 21.79 -8.44 2.02
CA SER A 128 21.12 -7.18 2.32
C SER A 128 20.17 -6.78 1.20
N LEU A 129 18.92 -6.44 1.54
CA LEU A 129 17.93 -5.85 0.64
C LEU A 129 17.64 -4.41 1.04
N ILE A 130 17.76 -3.50 0.08
CA ILE A 130 17.35 -2.10 0.24
C ILE A 130 16.24 -1.83 -0.77
N TYR A 131 15.10 -1.35 -0.28
CA TYR A 131 13.97 -0.94 -1.10
C TYR A 131 13.69 0.55 -0.87
N LEU A 132 13.74 1.34 -1.94
CA LEU A 132 13.52 2.79 -1.91
C LEU A 132 12.37 3.15 -2.84
N THR A 133 11.31 3.77 -2.30
CA THR A 133 10.23 4.33 -3.12
C THR A 133 9.87 5.74 -2.70
N THR A 134 9.97 6.67 -3.64
CA THR A 134 9.73 8.10 -3.43
C THR A 134 9.66 8.84 -4.77
N HIS A 135 9.36 10.15 -4.74
CA HIS A 135 9.55 11.00 -5.90
C HIS A 135 11.04 11.25 -6.16
N GLY A 136 11.44 11.16 -7.43
CA GLY A 136 12.75 11.58 -7.90
C GLY A 136 12.66 12.87 -8.72
N PHE A 137 13.70 13.70 -8.65
CA PHE A 137 13.82 14.96 -9.39
C PHE A 137 15.24 15.13 -9.91
N PRO A 138 15.42 15.69 -11.12
CA PRO A 138 16.73 16.17 -11.54
C PRO A 138 17.07 17.44 -10.75
N ILE A 139 18.19 17.45 -10.04
CA ILE A 139 18.78 18.67 -9.51
C ILE A 139 19.43 19.40 -10.69
N LEU A 140 19.11 20.68 -10.89
CA LEU A 140 19.64 21.50 -12.01
C LEU A 140 21.18 21.68 -12.04
N PHE A 141 21.91 21.11 -11.08
CA PHE A 141 23.36 21.17 -10.95
C PHE A 141 23.87 19.89 -10.31
N ASP A 142 24.76 19.21 -11.02
CA ASP A 142 25.64 18.15 -10.52
C ASP A 142 26.39 18.61 -9.25
N LEU A 143 26.32 17.84 -8.16
CA LEU A 143 27.03 18.09 -6.90
C LEU A 143 28.26 17.19 -6.84
N PRO A 144 29.33 17.60 -6.13
CA PRO A 144 30.54 16.78 -6.08
C PRO A 144 30.30 15.39 -5.46
N PRO A 145 30.85 14.31 -6.06
CA PRO A 145 31.68 14.26 -7.28
C PRO A 145 30.93 14.58 -8.60
N PHE A 146 31.52 15.49 -9.41
CA PHE A 146 30.93 15.86 -10.70
C PHE A 146 31.10 14.78 -11.77
N ASP A 147 30.21 13.80 -11.80
CA ASP A 147 30.36 12.58 -12.59
C ASP A 147 29.21 12.25 -13.54
N GLU A 148 28.12 13.02 -13.52
CA GLU A 148 27.00 12.83 -14.44
C GLU A 148 27.24 13.43 -15.84
N ALA A 149 26.79 12.71 -16.87
CA ALA A 149 27.01 13.08 -18.27
C ALA A 149 26.16 14.26 -18.75
N ASP A 150 24.99 14.50 -18.12
CA ASP A 150 24.11 15.63 -18.40
C ASP A 150 24.31 16.82 -17.42
N GLY A 151 25.00 16.57 -16.29
CA GLY A 151 25.41 17.54 -15.29
C GLY A 151 24.32 17.91 -14.29
N MET A 152 23.46 16.96 -13.87
CA MET A 152 22.28 17.21 -13.03
C MET A 152 21.91 16.08 -12.04
N ASP A 153 22.46 16.07 -10.81
CA ASP A 153 22.22 14.97 -9.85
C ASP A 153 20.78 14.50 -9.73
N GLU A 154 20.61 13.18 -9.66
CA GLU A 154 19.34 12.58 -9.32
C GLU A 154 19.08 12.62 -7.80
N ALA A 155 17.99 13.28 -7.41
CA ALA A 155 17.62 13.43 -6.01
C ALA A 155 16.32 12.71 -5.68
N LEU A 156 16.37 11.92 -4.61
CA LEU A 156 15.22 11.34 -3.97
C LEU A 156 14.65 12.28 -2.92
N ALA A 157 13.39 12.66 -3.06
CA ALA A 157 12.70 13.44 -2.06
C ALA A 157 12.49 12.62 -0.78
N THR A 158 12.72 13.23 0.38
CA THR A 158 12.27 12.66 1.67
C THR A 158 10.95 13.32 2.09
N TYR A 159 10.41 13.02 3.27
CA TYR A 159 9.17 13.62 3.80
C TYR A 159 9.15 15.15 3.72
N ARG A 160 10.31 15.81 3.82
CA ARG A 160 10.45 17.27 3.70
C ARG A 160 11.15 17.70 2.41
N GLY A 161 11.19 16.83 1.42
CA GLY A 161 11.89 17.00 0.15
C GLY A 161 11.34 18.11 -0.74
N PHE A 162 10.18 18.67 -0.42
CA PHE A 162 9.62 19.85 -1.08
C PHE A 162 9.60 21.07 -0.17
N LEU A 163 9.83 22.24 -0.76
CA LEU A 163 9.67 23.52 -0.08
C LEU A 163 8.18 23.79 0.18
N PRO A 164 7.83 24.48 1.29
CA PRO A 164 6.43 24.71 1.70
C PRO A 164 5.76 25.87 0.94
N PHE A 165 6.29 26.25 -0.22
CA PHE A 165 5.75 27.36 -1.01
C PHE A 165 5.58 26.95 -2.48
N PRO A 166 4.49 27.40 -3.12
CA PRO A 166 4.18 27.01 -4.49
C PRO A 166 5.25 27.53 -5.45
N ASN A 167 5.55 26.71 -6.46
CA ASN A 167 6.45 27.10 -7.54
C ASN A 167 5.73 28.11 -8.46
N PRO A 168 6.25 29.33 -8.65
CA PRO A 168 5.62 30.32 -9.51
C PRO A 168 5.77 30.01 -11.02
N TRP A 169 6.53 28.98 -11.39
CA TRP A 169 6.88 28.66 -12.79
C TRP A 169 6.50 27.25 -13.25
N SER A 170 6.11 26.35 -12.34
CA SER A 170 5.62 24.99 -12.63
C SER A 170 4.51 24.62 -11.67
N TRP A 171 3.73 23.60 -12.03
CA TRP A 171 2.78 22.99 -11.11
C TRP A 171 3.47 22.14 -10.03
N GLU A 172 4.71 21.69 -10.28
CA GLU A 172 5.52 20.92 -9.33
C GLU A 172 6.19 21.82 -8.28
N PRO A 173 6.14 21.46 -6.98
CA PRO A 173 6.86 22.18 -5.94
C PRO A 173 8.38 22.16 -6.13
N LEU A 174 9.07 23.19 -5.63
CA LEU A 174 10.53 23.23 -5.65
C LEU A 174 11.12 22.24 -4.64
N ALA A 175 12.16 21.51 -5.03
CA ALA A 175 12.89 20.62 -4.14
C ALA A 175 13.57 21.39 -2.99
N ASN A 176 13.61 20.76 -1.81
CA ASN A 176 14.29 21.26 -0.63
C ASN A 176 15.69 20.64 -0.54
N PRO A 177 16.77 21.40 -0.85
CA PRO A 177 18.12 20.86 -0.95
C PRO A 177 18.70 20.32 0.36
N PHE A 178 18.02 20.53 1.50
CA PHE A 178 18.44 20.02 2.81
C PHE A 178 17.64 18.79 3.27
N ALA A 179 16.72 18.30 2.44
CA ALA A 179 15.81 17.21 2.76
C ALA A 179 15.61 16.26 1.57
N ILE A 180 16.64 16.14 0.75
CA ILE A 180 16.76 15.17 -0.34
C ILE A 180 17.92 14.24 -0.01
N ILE A 181 17.95 13.09 -0.66
CA ILE A 181 19.07 12.16 -0.64
C ILE A 181 19.52 11.97 -2.08
N THR A 182 20.82 12.11 -2.33
CA THR A 182 21.37 11.88 -3.67
C THR A 182 21.76 10.42 -3.85
N ASP A 183 21.85 10.01 -5.11
CA ASP A 183 22.41 8.74 -5.53
C ASP A 183 23.83 8.49 -4.97
N ASP A 184 24.68 9.52 -4.91
CA ASP A 184 26.01 9.49 -4.31
C ASP A 184 25.99 9.13 -2.81
N GLU A 185 25.06 9.73 -2.05
CA GLU A 185 24.90 9.43 -0.64
C GLU A 185 24.47 7.97 -0.44
N ILE A 186 23.56 7.48 -1.29
CA ILE A 186 23.12 6.08 -1.29
C ILE A 186 24.30 5.16 -1.66
N ASN A 187 25.04 5.47 -2.71
CA ASN A 187 26.22 4.74 -3.15
C ASN A 187 27.30 4.69 -2.06
N PHE A 188 27.52 5.79 -1.34
CA PHE A 188 28.40 5.83 -0.17
C PHE A 188 27.96 4.83 0.90
N PHE A 189 26.66 4.74 1.22
CA PHE A 189 26.18 3.78 2.21
C PHE A 189 26.25 2.33 1.70
N LEU A 190 25.92 2.07 0.44
CA LEU A 190 26.00 0.73 -0.15
C LEU A 190 27.44 0.19 -0.15
N ASN A 191 28.43 1.04 -0.44
CA ASN A 191 29.86 0.69 -0.43
C ASN A 191 30.41 0.39 0.97
N ARG A 192 29.64 0.66 2.04
CA ARG A 192 30.04 0.34 3.41
C ARG A 192 29.61 -1.05 3.84
N LEU A 193 28.58 -1.60 3.19
CA LEU A 193 28.04 -2.89 3.56
C LEU A 193 29.07 -4.00 3.25
N GLU A 194 29.19 -4.96 4.15
CA GLU A 194 30.11 -6.10 4.04
C GLU A 194 29.43 -7.35 3.44
N SER A 195 28.10 -7.33 3.32
CA SER A 195 27.24 -8.40 2.80
C SER A 195 27.78 -9.02 1.52
N LYS A 196 27.79 -10.35 1.45
CA LYS A 196 28.19 -11.06 0.22
C LYS A 196 27.25 -10.83 -0.95
N GLY A 197 26.04 -10.31 -0.73
CA GLY A 197 25.07 -9.95 -1.77
C GLY A 197 24.20 -8.77 -1.36
N ILE A 198 24.09 -7.76 -2.22
CA ILE A 198 23.28 -6.56 -1.97
C ILE A 198 22.24 -6.39 -3.08
N ALA A 199 20.97 -6.45 -2.71
CA ALA A 199 19.84 -6.15 -3.58
C ALA A 199 19.38 -4.70 -3.36
N LEU A 200 19.29 -3.90 -4.41
CA LEU A 200 18.71 -2.56 -4.37
C LEU A 200 17.54 -2.46 -5.35
N ILE A 201 16.37 -2.08 -4.85
CA ILE A 201 15.17 -1.82 -5.63
C ILE A 201 14.83 -0.34 -5.48
N VAL A 202 14.85 0.41 -6.58
CA VAL A 202 14.51 1.84 -6.61
C VAL A 202 13.27 2.08 -7.48
N ASP A 203 12.16 2.48 -6.85
CA ASP A 203 10.97 2.96 -7.56
C ASP A 203 10.80 4.48 -7.38
N SER A 204 11.41 5.23 -8.29
CA SER A 204 11.27 6.68 -8.41
C SER A 204 11.38 7.13 -9.87
N CYS A 205 10.83 8.32 -10.19
CA CYS A 205 11.15 9.01 -11.45
C CYS A 205 12.66 9.28 -11.52
N HIS A 206 13.24 9.33 -12.73
CA HIS A 206 14.67 9.62 -12.90
C HIS A 206 15.55 8.70 -12.03
N SER A 207 15.27 7.39 -12.04
CA SER A 207 15.98 6.41 -11.19
C SER A 207 17.12 5.70 -11.92
N GLY A 208 17.44 6.09 -13.16
CA GLY A 208 18.43 5.38 -13.97
C GLY A 208 19.90 5.75 -13.68
N GLY A 209 20.16 6.97 -13.19
CA GLY A 209 21.51 7.56 -13.05
C GLY A 209 22.23 7.13 -11.78
N PHE A 210 21.53 6.39 -10.92
CA PHE A 210 22.10 5.55 -9.86
C PHE A 210 23.23 4.58 -10.31
N ASN A 211 23.51 4.47 -11.61
CA ASN A 211 24.56 3.63 -12.19
C ASN A 211 25.82 4.41 -12.67
N ASP A 212 25.84 5.75 -12.63
CA ASP A 212 26.83 6.54 -13.38
C ASP A 212 28.27 6.45 -12.85
N ASN A 213 28.45 6.05 -11.59
CA ASN A 213 29.80 5.95 -10.99
C ASN A 213 30.51 4.61 -11.21
N TRP A 214 29.96 3.66 -11.99
CA TRP A 214 30.56 2.32 -12.10
C TRP A 214 31.89 2.29 -12.89
N SER A 215 32.08 3.22 -13.83
CA SER A 215 33.23 3.20 -14.75
C SER A 215 34.56 3.69 -14.16
N TYR A 216 34.57 4.39 -13.03
CA TYR A 216 35.83 4.80 -12.37
C TYR A 216 36.55 3.64 -11.67
N SER A 217 35.86 2.55 -11.35
CA SER A 217 36.46 1.32 -10.82
C SER A 217 37.26 0.52 -11.87
N LYS A 218 37.03 0.75 -13.16
CA LYS A 218 37.76 0.10 -14.27
C LYS A 218 39.08 0.77 -14.64
N ALA A 219 39.35 1.98 -14.14
CA ALA A 219 40.46 2.82 -14.63
C ALA A 219 41.66 2.96 -13.67
N ALA A 220 41.72 2.20 -12.57
CA ALA A 220 42.86 2.23 -11.65
C ALA A 220 43.95 1.21 -12.02
N GLU A 221 44.83 1.57 -12.96
CA GLU A 221 46.07 0.85 -13.23
C GLU A 221 47.07 1.02 -12.06
N ASN A 222 46.90 0.35 -10.90
CA ASN A 222 47.99 0.09 -9.94
C ASN A 222 47.61 -0.99 -8.90
N TRP A 223 48.14 -2.20 -9.12
CA TRP A 223 47.58 -3.50 -8.71
C TRP A 223 48.09 -4.09 -7.36
N ALA A 224 48.15 -3.33 -6.25
CA ALA A 224 48.53 -3.98 -4.97
C ALA A 224 48.00 -3.36 -3.67
N GLU A 225 47.66 -2.07 -3.63
CA GLU A 225 47.11 -1.43 -2.42
C GLU A 225 45.61 -1.13 -2.52
N GLY A 226 45.02 -1.21 -3.73
CA GLY A 226 43.57 -1.07 -3.97
C GLY A 226 42.76 -2.37 -3.77
N PHE A 227 43.40 -3.53 -3.73
CA PHE A 227 42.70 -4.83 -3.79
C PHE A 227 41.78 -5.11 -2.58
N ALA A 228 42.04 -4.50 -1.41
CA ALA A 228 41.19 -4.67 -0.22
C ALA A 228 39.99 -3.70 -0.20
N GLY A 229 40.10 -2.51 -0.80
CA GLY A 229 39.00 -1.54 -0.92
C GLY A 229 38.18 -1.71 -2.20
N GLU A 230 38.76 -2.29 -3.25
CA GLU A 230 38.11 -2.56 -4.56
C GLU A 230 37.21 -3.81 -4.55
N LEU A 231 37.18 -4.56 -3.46
CA LEU A 231 36.27 -5.69 -3.25
C LEU A 231 34.97 -5.30 -2.53
N GLN A 232 34.93 -4.18 -1.81
CA GLN A 232 33.78 -3.71 -1.02
C GLN A 232 32.64 -3.11 -1.85
N GLY A 233 32.68 -3.27 -3.18
CA GLY A 233 31.65 -2.76 -4.08
C GLY A 233 31.14 -3.74 -5.12
N ARG A 234 31.59 -5.00 -5.10
CA ARG A 234 31.18 -6.07 -6.02
C ARG A 234 30.21 -7.00 -5.30
N ASN A 235 29.34 -7.69 -6.04
CA ASN A 235 28.24 -8.55 -5.55
C ASN A 235 26.92 -7.83 -5.25
N ARG A 236 26.42 -7.04 -6.20
CA ARG A 236 25.13 -6.35 -6.06
C ARG A 236 24.27 -6.46 -7.31
N VAL A 237 22.96 -6.43 -7.10
CA VAL A 237 21.95 -6.36 -8.15
C VAL A 237 21.08 -5.15 -7.86
N ILE A 238 21.03 -4.21 -8.80
CA ILE A 238 20.27 -2.97 -8.70
C ILE A 238 19.19 -3.00 -9.78
N VAL A 239 17.95 -2.75 -9.39
CA VAL A 239 16.83 -2.63 -10.34
C VAL A 239 16.12 -1.30 -10.14
N THR A 240 15.80 -0.64 -11.24
CA THR A 240 15.21 0.72 -11.24
C THR A 240 13.99 0.77 -12.15
N SER A 241 13.00 1.60 -11.80
CA SER A 241 11.71 1.61 -12.49
C SER A 241 11.74 2.24 -13.88
N VAL A 242 12.62 3.22 -14.09
CA VAL A 242 12.76 3.95 -15.36
C VAL A 242 14.20 4.42 -15.59
N PRO A 243 14.59 4.71 -16.85
CA PRO A 243 15.87 5.36 -17.14
C PRO A 243 15.92 6.82 -16.65
N GLU A 244 17.12 7.38 -16.56
CA GLU A 244 17.46 8.77 -16.15
C GLU A 244 16.54 9.83 -16.78
N ASP A 245 16.19 9.66 -18.05
CA ASP A 245 15.45 10.65 -18.83
C ASP A 245 13.91 10.49 -18.74
N LYS A 246 13.40 9.61 -17.87
CA LYS A 246 11.96 9.25 -17.86
C LYS A 246 11.29 9.33 -16.50
N THR A 247 9.98 9.48 -16.55
CA THR A 247 9.08 9.56 -15.39
C THR A 247 8.52 8.18 -15.05
N SER A 248 8.57 7.80 -13.77
CA SER A 248 7.89 6.61 -13.27
C SER A 248 6.42 6.91 -13.00
N TYR A 249 5.54 5.97 -13.30
CA TYR A 249 4.10 6.09 -13.07
C TYR A 249 3.67 5.12 -11.97
N GLY A 250 3.09 5.67 -10.90
CA GLY A 250 2.50 4.90 -9.81
C GLY A 250 3.51 4.01 -9.09
N SER A 251 3.04 2.89 -8.52
CA SER A 251 3.87 1.86 -7.87
C SER A 251 3.87 0.56 -8.69
N PHE A 252 3.74 0.68 -10.02
CA PHE A 252 3.64 -0.47 -10.93
C PHE A 252 4.93 -1.30 -10.93
N PHE A 253 6.09 -0.64 -10.88
CA PHE A 253 7.38 -1.33 -10.82
C PHE A 253 7.50 -2.15 -9.54
N SER A 254 7.30 -1.53 -8.38
CA SER A 254 7.30 -2.25 -7.10
C SER A 254 6.31 -3.41 -7.07
N ASN A 255 5.07 -3.20 -7.53
CA ASN A 255 4.05 -4.26 -7.54
C ASN A 255 4.47 -5.48 -8.37
N TYR A 256 5.07 -5.29 -9.55
CA TYR A 256 5.51 -6.41 -10.39
C TYR A 256 6.80 -7.06 -9.90
N ILE A 257 7.73 -6.31 -9.32
CA ILE A 257 8.94 -6.88 -8.69
C ILE A 257 8.54 -7.73 -7.48
N ILE A 258 7.66 -7.22 -6.60
CA ILE A 258 7.14 -7.96 -5.45
C ILE A 258 6.45 -9.26 -5.90
N LYS A 259 5.61 -9.21 -6.96
CA LYS A 259 5.03 -10.44 -7.53
C LYS A 259 6.10 -11.39 -8.08
N GLY A 260 7.12 -10.87 -8.75
CA GLY A 260 8.26 -11.68 -9.19
C GLY A 260 8.87 -12.47 -8.03
N LEU A 261 9.18 -11.77 -6.93
CA LEU A 261 9.74 -12.34 -5.71
C LEU A 261 8.78 -13.29 -4.97
N GLN A 262 7.47 -13.12 -5.09
CA GLN A 262 6.51 -14.06 -4.50
C GLN A 262 6.58 -15.46 -5.13
N GLY A 263 7.10 -15.63 -6.35
CA GLY A 263 7.07 -16.93 -7.02
C GLY A 263 6.66 -16.87 -8.48
N TYR A 264 6.06 -15.76 -8.93
CA TYR A 264 5.71 -15.59 -10.34
C TYR A 264 6.95 -15.41 -11.22
N GLY A 265 8.08 -15.03 -10.61
CA GLY A 265 9.37 -14.83 -11.26
C GLY A 265 10.20 -16.10 -11.47
N ASP A 266 9.95 -17.17 -10.69
CA ASP A 266 10.67 -18.46 -10.75
C ASP A 266 10.62 -19.06 -12.16
N SER A 267 11.62 -18.69 -12.96
CA SER A 267 11.66 -18.92 -14.40
C SER A 267 12.38 -20.21 -14.72
N ASN A 268 13.33 -20.57 -13.86
CA ASN A 268 14.14 -21.77 -13.95
C ASN A 268 13.44 -22.99 -13.28
N GLY A 269 12.41 -22.76 -12.45
CA GLY A 269 11.58 -23.77 -11.80
C GLY A 269 12.26 -24.44 -10.61
N ASP A 270 13.22 -23.79 -9.96
CA ASP A 270 13.98 -24.33 -8.83
C ASP A 270 13.31 -24.06 -7.47
N GLY A 271 12.20 -23.31 -7.46
CA GLY A 271 11.44 -22.97 -6.25
C GLY A 271 12.05 -21.82 -5.45
N MET A 272 13.04 -21.12 -6.00
CA MET A 272 13.60 -19.88 -5.47
C MET A 272 13.28 -18.73 -6.42
N CYS A 273 13.36 -17.51 -5.92
CA CYS A 273 13.17 -16.30 -6.71
C CYS A 273 14.33 -15.34 -6.44
N SER A 274 15.09 -15.08 -7.50
CA SER A 274 16.12 -14.04 -7.50
C SER A 274 15.58 -12.68 -7.90
N LEU A 275 16.33 -11.62 -7.60
CA LEU A 275 15.97 -10.27 -8.02
C LEU A 275 15.97 -10.14 -9.56
N GLU A 276 16.89 -10.84 -10.22
CA GLU A 276 17.03 -10.92 -11.66
C GLU A 276 15.79 -11.56 -12.29
N GLU A 277 15.35 -12.69 -11.77
CA GLU A 277 14.12 -13.36 -12.20
C GLU A 277 12.89 -12.49 -11.99
N ALA A 278 12.77 -11.87 -10.81
CA ALA A 278 11.69 -10.93 -10.53
C ALA A 278 11.67 -9.76 -11.51
N PHE A 279 12.84 -9.23 -11.87
CA PHE A 279 12.99 -8.18 -12.87
C PHE A 279 12.56 -8.64 -14.27
N TYR A 280 13.03 -9.80 -14.73
CA TYR A 280 12.67 -10.31 -16.06
C TYR A 280 11.20 -10.74 -16.16
N TYR A 281 10.57 -11.11 -15.04
CA TYR A 281 9.13 -11.25 -14.94
C TYR A 281 8.40 -9.90 -15.05
N ALA A 282 8.89 -8.87 -14.36
CA ALA A 282 8.24 -7.58 -14.25
C ALA A 282 8.33 -6.76 -15.55
N LYS A 283 9.52 -6.68 -16.15
CA LYS A 283 9.83 -5.80 -17.28
C LYS A 283 8.84 -5.86 -18.45
N PRO A 284 8.53 -7.02 -19.07
CA PRO A 284 7.65 -7.05 -20.23
C PRO A 284 6.21 -6.63 -19.89
N ARG A 285 5.75 -6.88 -18.66
CA ARG A 285 4.41 -6.49 -18.19
C ARG A 285 4.33 -4.98 -18.04
N ILE A 286 5.31 -4.40 -17.36
CA ILE A 286 5.45 -2.96 -17.17
C ILE A 286 5.54 -2.24 -18.53
N GLU A 287 6.43 -2.68 -19.42
CA GLU A 287 6.57 -2.07 -20.75
C GLU A 287 5.27 -2.09 -21.55
N SER A 288 4.49 -3.17 -21.43
CA SER A 288 3.21 -3.31 -22.15
C SER A 288 2.08 -2.46 -21.56
N GLU A 289 2.04 -2.27 -20.24
CA GLU A 289 0.95 -1.60 -19.53
C GLU A 289 1.15 -0.10 -19.40
N THR A 290 2.41 0.34 -19.19
CA THR A 290 2.72 1.73 -18.85
C THR A 290 3.65 2.40 -19.86
N GLY A 291 4.39 1.62 -20.66
CA GLY A 291 5.46 2.14 -21.53
C GLY A 291 6.73 2.57 -20.79
N MET A 292 6.83 2.28 -19.48
CA MET A 292 8.07 2.46 -18.71
C MET A 292 9.12 1.43 -19.15
N HIS A 293 10.41 1.75 -19.00
CA HIS A 293 11.52 0.86 -19.36
C HIS A 293 12.43 0.57 -18.17
N PRO A 294 12.06 -0.38 -17.29
CA PRO A 294 12.88 -0.74 -16.15
C PRO A 294 14.31 -1.16 -16.55
N GLN A 295 15.28 -0.87 -15.68
CA GLN A 295 16.69 -1.20 -15.87
C GLN A 295 17.20 -2.11 -14.75
N ILE A 296 18.22 -2.91 -15.08
CA ILE A 296 18.93 -3.79 -14.15
C ILE A 296 20.42 -3.58 -14.34
N PHE A 297 21.14 -3.48 -13.23
CA PHE A 297 22.59 -3.42 -13.14
C PHE A 297 23.04 -4.55 -12.23
N ASP A 298 23.85 -5.45 -12.76
CA ASP A 298 24.14 -6.73 -12.12
C ASP A 298 25.65 -6.98 -12.14
N ASP A 299 26.23 -6.93 -10.94
CA ASP A 299 27.62 -7.29 -10.66
C ASP A 299 27.68 -8.44 -9.63
N TYR A 300 26.58 -9.18 -9.47
CA TYR A 300 26.51 -10.37 -8.62
C TYR A 300 26.91 -11.63 -9.40
N PRO A 301 27.80 -12.48 -8.85
CA PRO A 301 28.20 -13.70 -9.53
C PRO A 301 27.08 -14.75 -9.43
N GLY A 302 26.16 -14.78 -10.40
CA GLY A 302 25.09 -15.77 -10.47
C GLY A 302 23.71 -15.11 -10.39
N GLU A 303 22.83 -15.67 -9.56
CA GLU A 303 21.50 -15.13 -9.28
C GLU A 303 21.42 -14.75 -7.80
N LEU A 304 21.03 -13.51 -7.50
CA LEU A 304 20.83 -13.05 -6.14
C LEU A 304 19.45 -13.48 -5.63
N VAL A 305 19.39 -14.71 -5.11
CA VAL A 305 18.17 -15.29 -4.51
C VAL A 305 17.75 -14.47 -3.29
N LEU A 306 16.49 -14.05 -3.27
CA LEU A 306 15.91 -13.31 -2.15
C LEU A 306 14.81 -14.09 -1.44
N THR A 307 14.03 -14.88 -2.16
CA THR A 307 12.83 -15.52 -1.60
C THR A 307 12.66 -16.96 -2.09
N GLU A 308 12.00 -17.77 -1.28
CA GLU A 308 11.42 -19.05 -1.71
C GLU A 308 10.13 -18.74 -2.47
N LYS A 309 9.81 -19.55 -3.48
CA LYS A 309 8.53 -19.46 -4.18
C LYS A 309 7.38 -19.77 -3.23
N GLU A 310 6.51 -18.79 -3.05
CA GLU A 310 5.27 -18.91 -2.28
C GLU A 310 4.17 -18.01 -2.87
N LEU A 311 3.29 -18.60 -3.68
CA LEU A 311 2.18 -17.86 -4.26
C LEU A 311 1.05 -17.70 -3.22
N PRO A 312 0.44 -16.51 -3.10
CA PRO A 312 -0.65 -16.33 -2.16
C PRO A 312 -1.91 -17.10 -2.61
N PRO A 313 -2.81 -17.44 -1.69
CA PRO A 313 -4.12 -17.98 -2.02
C PRO A 313 -4.89 -17.07 -2.97
N SER A 314 -5.76 -17.69 -3.78
CA SER A 314 -6.70 -16.94 -4.63
C SER A 314 -7.56 -16.00 -3.79
N GLN A 315 -7.99 -14.89 -4.39
CA GLN A 315 -9.03 -14.06 -3.80
C GLN A 315 -10.25 -14.96 -3.46
N PRO A 316 -10.73 -14.98 -2.21
CA PRO A 316 -11.88 -15.81 -1.86
C PRO A 316 -13.12 -15.42 -2.65
N GLU A 317 -13.96 -16.40 -2.95
CA GLU A 317 -15.28 -16.12 -3.53
C GLU A 317 -16.14 -15.31 -2.53
N LYS A 318 -17.09 -14.53 -3.06
CA LYS A 318 -18.07 -13.78 -2.24
C LYS A 318 -18.72 -14.72 -1.21
N PRO A 319 -18.63 -14.41 0.10
CA PRO A 319 -19.26 -15.24 1.13
C PRO A 319 -20.75 -15.43 0.85
N TYR A 320 -21.27 -16.64 1.06
CA TYR A 320 -22.70 -16.91 0.81
C TYR A 320 -23.38 -17.50 2.06
N GLY A 321 -24.60 -17.06 2.31
CA GLY A 321 -25.36 -17.42 3.51
C GLY A 321 -26.68 -16.67 3.60
N GLN A 322 -27.21 -16.55 4.81
CA GLN A 322 -28.48 -15.86 5.06
C GLN A 322 -28.30 -14.33 4.92
N GLU A 323 -28.97 -13.73 3.93
CA GLU A 323 -28.85 -12.28 3.68
C GLU A 323 -29.72 -11.40 4.58
N ILE A 324 -30.81 -11.93 5.13
CA ILE A 324 -31.69 -11.19 6.05
C ILE A 324 -31.88 -12.01 7.32
N GLY A 325 -31.49 -11.44 8.45
CA GLY A 325 -31.49 -12.10 9.75
C GLY A 325 -32.11 -11.27 10.87
N LYS A 326 -31.98 -11.78 12.09
CA LYS A 326 -32.37 -11.18 13.36
C LYS A 326 -31.12 -10.93 14.19
N THR A 327 -31.07 -9.81 14.90
CA THR A 327 -29.99 -9.54 15.85
C THR A 327 -29.92 -10.62 16.92
N ASN A 328 -28.75 -10.77 17.53
CA ASN A 328 -28.46 -11.73 18.59
C ASN A 328 -28.75 -13.20 18.19
N THR A 329 -28.75 -13.49 16.89
CA THR A 329 -28.85 -14.83 16.33
C THR A 329 -27.57 -15.14 15.57
N THR A 330 -27.01 -16.34 15.78
CA THR A 330 -25.82 -16.78 15.06
C THR A 330 -26.20 -17.29 13.67
N TYR A 331 -25.53 -16.75 12.65
CA TYR A 331 -25.66 -17.17 11.26
C TYR A 331 -24.38 -17.85 10.79
N THR A 332 -24.51 -18.74 9.80
CA THR A 332 -23.39 -19.41 9.15
C THR A 332 -23.27 -18.93 7.73
N TYR A 333 -22.04 -18.61 7.32
CA TYR A 333 -21.68 -18.29 5.95
C TYR A 333 -20.62 -19.28 5.47
N GLN A 334 -20.61 -19.49 4.17
CA GLN A 334 -19.67 -20.38 3.51
C GLN A 334 -18.75 -19.55 2.63
N VAL A 335 -17.47 -19.90 2.67
CA VAL A 335 -16.40 -19.25 1.89
C VAL A 335 -15.48 -20.32 1.32
N ILE A 336 -14.93 -20.05 0.14
CA ILE A 336 -14.01 -20.94 -0.55
C ILE A 336 -12.89 -20.11 -1.19
N SER A 337 -11.68 -20.64 -1.10
CA SER A 337 -10.48 -20.17 -1.79
C SER A 337 -9.53 -21.36 -1.95
N SER A 338 -8.57 -21.23 -2.86
CA SER A 338 -7.53 -22.22 -3.10
C SER A 338 -6.15 -21.58 -3.07
N ASP A 339 -5.24 -22.28 -2.44
CA ASP A 339 -3.80 -22.05 -2.51
C ASP A 339 -3.18 -22.79 -3.71
N PRO A 340 -2.33 -22.16 -4.54
CA PRO A 340 -1.73 -22.79 -5.73
C PRO A 340 -0.79 -23.96 -5.41
N GLU A 341 -0.12 -23.92 -4.27
CA GLU A 341 0.81 -24.94 -3.75
C GLU A 341 0.06 -26.06 -3.01
N GLY A 342 -1.20 -25.82 -2.66
CA GLY A 342 -2.08 -26.75 -1.98
C GLY A 342 -1.95 -26.70 -0.45
N ASP A 343 -1.32 -25.65 0.07
CA ASP A 343 -1.16 -25.42 1.51
C ASP A 343 -2.51 -25.13 2.18
N ASN A 344 -2.67 -25.47 3.45
CA ASN A 344 -3.92 -25.15 4.14
C ASN A 344 -4.06 -23.63 4.28
N ILE A 345 -5.30 -23.15 4.25
CA ILE A 345 -5.61 -21.73 4.30
C ILE A 345 -6.52 -21.41 5.47
N LYS A 346 -6.34 -20.24 6.05
CA LYS A 346 -7.27 -19.65 7.02
C LYS A 346 -7.77 -18.31 6.49
N TYR A 347 -8.87 -17.86 7.05
CA TYR A 347 -9.57 -16.68 6.59
C TYR A 347 -9.57 -15.59 7.66
N LEU A 348 -9.25 -14.36 7.28
CA LEU A 348 -9.57 -13.18 8.08
C LEU A 348 -10.92 -12.67 7.60
N VAL A 349 -11.91 -12.72 8.48
CA VAL A 349 -13.26 -12.26 8.21
C VAL A 349 -13.44 -10.87 8.82
N ASP A 350 -13.88 -9.91 8.01
CA ASP A 350 -14.42 -8.64 8.45
C ASP A 350 -15.96 -8.72 8.40
N TRP A 351 -16.61 -8.60 9.55
CA TRP A 351 -18.06 -8.76 9.67
C TRP A 351 -18.85 -7.45 9.45
N GLY A 352 -18.14 -6.35 9.16
CA GLY A 352 -18.75 -5.04 8.89
C GLY A 352 -19.32 -4.32 10.12
N ASP A 353 -19.21 -4.91 11.31
CA ASP A 353 -19.70 -4.34 12.58
C ASP A 353 -18.54 -3.85 13.49
N GLY A 354 -17.33 -3.79 12.93
CA GLY A 354 -16.10 -3.46 13.63
C GLY A 354 -15.35 -4.68 14.20
N ASN A 355 -15.93 -5.88 14.12
CA ASN A 355 -15.23 -7.12 14.50
C ASN A 355 -14.52 -7.74 13.29
N LYS A 356 -13.24 -8.10 13.49
CA LYS A 356 -12.46 -8.92 12.57
C LYS A 356 -11.86 -10.11 13.30
N GLU A 357 -11.88 -11.28 12.68
CA GLU A 357 -11.32 -12.48 13.29
C GLU A 357 -10.69 -13.44 12.28
N TRP A 358 -9.66 -14.15 12.72
CA TRP A 358 -9.07 -15.24 11.96
C TRP A 358 -9.78 -16.54 12.29
N THR A 359 -10.04 -17.35 11.27
CA THR A 359 -10.48 -18.74 11.44
C THR A 359 -9.32 -19.67 11.78
N ASP A 360 -9.65 -20.92 12.10
CA ASP A 360 -8.70 -22.03 11.98
C ASP A 360 -8.33 -22.31 10.51
N PHE A 361 -7.33 -23.17 10.30
CA PHE A 361 -6.93 -23.62 8.96
C PHE A 361 -7.92 -24.64 8.39
N TYR A 362 -8.16 -24.51 7.09
CA TYR A 362 -8.96 -25.38 6.24
C TYR A 362 -8.10 -25.91 5.09
N PRO A 363 -8.35 -27.12 4.58
CA PRO A 363 -7.72 -27.58 3.35
C PRO A 363 -7.97 -26.63 2.18
N SER A 364 -6.94 -26.37 1.37
CA SER A 364 -7.06 -25.58 0.14
C SER A 364 -8.15 -26.13 -0.78
N GLY A 365 -8.99 -25.23 -1.31
CA GLY A 365 -10.07 -25.58 -2.23
C GLY A 365 -11.31 -26.22 -1.60
N GLU A 366 -11.35 -26.36 -0.27
CA GLU A 366 -12.53 -26.86 0.45
C GLU A 366 -13.39 -25.71 1.01
N VAL A 367 -14.69 -25.96 1.15
CA VAL A 367 -15.64 -24.98 1.70
C VAL A 367 -15.45 -24.84 3.20
N ALA A 368 -15.09 -23.64 3.65
CA ALA A 368 -15.05 -23.27 5.07
C ALA A 368 -16.39 -22.73 5.55
N SER A 369 -16.74 -23.00 6.81
CA SER A 369 -17.96 -22.48 7.45
C SER A 369 -17.58 -21.52 8.57
N ILE A 370 -17.97 -20.26 8.42
CA ILE A 370 -17.72 -19.18 9.37
C ILE A 370 -19.05 -18.74 10.00
N THR A 371 -19.01 -18.27 11.25
CA THR A 371 -20.24 -17.92 11.98
C THR A 371 -20.11 -16.62 12.75
N HIS A 372 -21.17 -15.82 12.74
CA HIS A 372 -21.23 -14.56 13.50
C HIS A 372 -22.63 -14.22 13.97
N SER A 373 -22.71 -13.31 14.93
CA SER A 373 -23.96 -12.71 15.39
C SER A 373 -23.81 -11.21 15.58
N TRP A 374 -24.68 -10.44 14.93
CA TRP A 374 -24.76 -8.98 15.09
C TRP A 374 -25.68 -8.62 16.25
N ASN A 375 -25.25 -7.67 17.09
CA ASN A 375 -26.02 -7.21 18.25
C ASN A 375 -26.86 -5.96 17.98
N LYS A 376 -26.66 -5.32 16.82
CA LYS A 376 -27.36 -4.11 16.39
C LYS A 376 -28.11 -4.37 15.09
N GLU A 377 -29.23 -3.66 14.96
CA GLU A 377 -29.96 -3.62 13.70
C GLU A 377 -29.16 -2.80 12.68
N GLY A 378 -29.08 -3.29 11.44
CA GLY A 378 -28.32 -2.61 10.39
C GLY A 378 -28.07 -3.49 9.17
N THR A 379 -27.53 -2.87 8.13
CA THR A 379 -26.97 -3.56 6.97
C THR A 379 -25.44 -3.54 7.06
N TYR A 380 -24.80 -4.68 6.83
CA TYR A 380 -23.38 -4.94 7.05
C TYR A 380 -22.75 -5.58 5.83
N GLU A 381 -21.45 -5.33 5.63
CA GLU A 381 -20.67 -5.93 4.55
C GLU A 381 -19.71 -6.97 5.13
N ILE A 382 -19.85 -8.23 4.69
CA ILE A 382 -18.95 -9.31 5.08
C ILE A 382 -17.91 -9.48 3.99
N SER A 383 -16.64 -9.26 4.34
CA SER A 383 -15.51 -9.43 3.42
C SER A 383 -14.50 -10.39 4.02
N VAL A 384 -13.87 -11.20 3.16
CA VAL A 384 -12.95 -12.24 3.61
C VAL A 384 -11.66 -12.20 2.80
N MET A 385 -10.50 -12.29 3.45
CA MET A 385 -9.23 -12.59 2.77
C MET A 385 -8.66 -13.93 3.25
N ALA A 386 -7.94 -14.63 2.38
CA ALA A 386 -7.27 -15.89 2.72
C ALA A 386 -5.77 -15.69 2.97
N LYS A 387 -5.22 -16.53 3.84
CA LYS A 387 -3.78 -16.62 4.17
C LYS A 387 -3.39 -18.08 4.31
N ASP A 388 -2.29 -18.50 3.70
CA ASP A 388 -1.79 -19.87 3.78
C ASP A 388 -1.00 -20.15 5.08
N GLU A 389 -0.50 -21.39 5.19
CA GLU A 389 0.31 -21.87 6.32
C GLU A 389 1.71 -21.24 6.40
N LYS A 390 2.28 -20.78 5.29
CA LYS A 390 3.59 -20.12 5.24
C LYS A 390 3.51 -18.62 5.52
N GLY A 391 2.32 -18.04 5.35
CA GLY A 391 1.97 -16.69 5.70
C GLY A 391 1.72 -15.75 4.52
N ALA A 392 1.64 -16.22 3.27
CA ALA A 392 1.29 -15.35 2.16
C ALA A 392 -0.21 -15.00 2.17
N GLU A 393 -0.52 -13.76 1.81
CA GLU A 393 -1.86 -13.17 1.95
C GLU A 393 -2.44 -12.87 0.56
N GLY A 394 -3.66 -13.36 0.32
CA GLY A 394 -4.45 -13.08 -0.89
C GLY A 394 -5.21 -11.76 -0.82
N GLY A 395 -6.00 -11.48 -1.85
CA GLY A 395 -6.92 -10.34 -1.89
C GLY A 395 -8.17 -10.53 -1.02
N TRP A 396 -8.85 -9.43 -0.68
CA TRP A 396 -10.19 -9.46 -0.08
C TRP A 396 -11.26 -9.86 -1.10
N SER A 397 -12.23 -10.67 -0.72
CA SER A 397 -13.40 -11.04 -1.53
C SER A 397 -14.28 -9.84 -1.87
N ASP A 398 -15.13 -9.98 -2.88
CA ASP A 398 -16.30 -9.10 -3.01
C ASP A 398 -17.17 -9.21 -1.75
N PRO A 399 -17.76 -8.09 -1.27
CA PRO A 399 -18.51 -8.08 -0.03
C PRO A 399 -19.86 -8.80 -0.18
N ALA A 400 -20.22 -9.61 0.82
CA ALA A 400 -21.55 -10.13 1.01
C ALA A 400 -22.36 -9.18 1.90
N ILE A 401 -23.38 -8.55 1.34
CA ILE A 401 -24.21 -7.60 2.08
C ILE A 401 -25.31 -8.35 2.82
N VAL A 402 -25.45 -8.11 4.12
CA VAL A 402 -26.43 -8.77 4.98
C VAL A 402 -27.18 -7.75 5.83
N THR A 403 -28.46 -7.99 6.09
CA THR A 403 -29.33 -7.08 6.83
C THR A 403 -29.86 -7.76 8.08
N MET A 404 -29.50 -7.24 9.26
CA MET A 404 -29.92 -7.78 10.56
C MET A 404 -31.02 -6.91 11.13
N THR A 405 -32.15 -7.53 11.45
CA THR A 405 -33.36 -6.85 11.93
C THR A 405 -33.57 -7.06 13.43
N ASP A 406 -34.16 -6.09 14.13
CA ASP A 406 -34.65 -6.28 15.50
C ASP A 406 -36.10 -5.82 15.59
N THR A 407 -36.29 -4.54 15.89
CA THR A 407 -37.60 -3.88 16.05
C THR A 407 -38.31 -3.69 14.72
N HIS A 408 -37.56 -3.54 13.64
CA HIS A 408 -38.12 -3.31 12.31
C HIS A 408 -38.20 -4.61 11.49
N ALA A 409 -39.03 -4.59 10.46
CA ALA A 409 -39.08 -5.64 9.45
C ALA A 409 -38.69 -5.08 8.08
N VAL A 410 -37.77 -5.76 7.36
CA VAL A 410 -37.40 -5.40 5.99
C VAL A 410 -38.63 -5.55 5.08
N ASP A 411 -38.87 -4.55 4.24
CA ASP A 411 -39.88 -4.55 3.19
C ASP A 411 -39.23 -4.76 1.82
N GLN A 412 -38.49 -3.76 1.32
CA GLN A 412 -37.80 -3.82 0.02
C GLN A 412 -36.29 -3.69 0.21
N ARG A 413 -35.51 -4.32 -0.67
CA ARG A 413 -34.05 -4.40 -0.55
C ARG A 413 -33.38 -4.49 -1.92
N GLN A 414 -32.40 -3.62 -2.15
CA GLN A 414 -31.42 -3.65 -3.24
C GLN A 414 -30.07 -3.25 -2.66
N VAL A 415 -29.06 -4.10 -2.77
CA VAL A 415 -27.78 -3.94 -2.07
C VAL A 415 -26.56 -4.14 -2.96
N ASP A 416 -26.75 -4.47 -4.23
CA ASP A 416 -25.63 -4.60 -5.14
C ASP A 416 -25.06 -3.22 -5.44
N GLN A 417 -23.75 -3.08 -5.33
CA GLN A 417 -23.03 -1.80 -5.40
C GLN A 417 -21.89 -1.93 -6.40
N GLU A 418 -21.84 -1.05 -7.38
CA GLU A 418 -20.79 -1.03 -8.41
C GLU A 418 -20.16 0.35 -8.55
N TRP A 419 -20.94 1.41 -8.42
CA TRP A 419 -20.44 2.78 -8.50
C TRP A 419 -21.26 3.73 -7.63
N ILE A 420 -20.83 5.00 -7.58
CA ILE A 420 -21.45 6.04 -6.77
C ILE A 420 -22.04 7.13 -7.67
N PHE A 421 -23.31 7.46 -7.46
CA PHE A 421 -23.90 8.68 -8.00
C PHE A 421 -23.63 9.85 -7.07
N HIS A 422 -22.95 10.85 -7.61
CA HIS A 422 -22.67 12.09 -6.89
C HIS A 422 -23.96 12.87 -6.59
N ILE A 423 -24.11 13.31 -5.35
CA ILE A 423 -25.27 14.05 -4.83
C ILE A 423 -24.82 15.35 -4.18
N ASN A 424 -25.54 16.44 -4.48
CA ASN A 424 -25.36 17.75 -3.85
C ASN A 424 -26.68 18.55 -3.82
N ASN A 425 -26.63 19.84 -3.50
CA ASN A 425 -27.78 20.74 -3.44
C ASN A 425 -28.55 20.91 -4.77
N THR A 426 -27.91 20.66 -5.91
CA THR A 426 -28.52 20.71 -7.24
C THR A 426 -28.71 19.33 -7.87
N ARG A 427 -27.88 18.37 -7.51
CA ARG A 427 -27.86 17.02 -8.08
C ARG A 427 -28.51 16.05 -7.13
N TRP A 428 -29.77 15.73 -7.36
CA TRP A 428 -30.55 14.82 -6.52
C TRP A 428 -30.74 13.50 -7.24
N CYS A 429 -30.86 12.44 -6.47
CA CYS A 429 -31.16 11.10 -6.97
C CYS A 429 -32.45 10.61 -6.35
N ALA A 430 -33.17 9.75 -7.06
CA ALA A 430 -34.34 9.08 -6.52
C ALA A 430 -34.43 7.64 -7.01
N GLN A 431 -34.88 6.76 -6.14
CA GLN A 431 -35.19 5.38 -6.45
C GLN A 431 -36.67 5.16 -6.21
N SER A 432 -37.41 4.70 -7.23
CA SER A 432 -38.78 4.23 -6.99
C SER A 432 -38.79 2.82 -6.45
N PHE A 433 -39.76 2.50 -5.60
CA PHE A 433 -39.99 1.16 -5.09
C PHE A 433 -41.48 0.89 -4.87
N VAL A 434 -41.83 -0.39 -4.72
CA VAL A 434 -43.20 -0.80 -4.45
C VAL A 434 -43.24 -1.52 -3.10
N PRO A 435 -43.80 -0.91 -2.03
CA PRO A 435 -43.87 -1.53 -0.73
C PRO A 435 -44.82 -2.71 -0.74
N THR A 436 -44.50 -3.71 0.07
CA THR A 436 -45.36 -4.85 0.38
C THR A 436 -45.99 -4.73 1.77
N LEU A 437 -45.42 -3.88 2.63
CA LEU A 437 -45.94 -3.53 3.95
C LEU A 437 -46.77 -2.23 3.89
N ASP A 438 -47.65 -2.04 4.87
CA ASP A 438 -48.61 -0.92 4.95
C ASP A 438 -48.06 0.33 5.66
N SER A 439 -46.79 0.30 6.06
CA SER A 439 -46.11 1.45 6.63
C SER A 439 -44.61 1.38 6.42
N ILE A 440 -43.97 2.55 6.28
CA ILE A 440 -42.51 2.71 6.27
C ILE A 440 -42.10 3.63 7.41
N SER A 441 -41.11 3.24 8.20
CA SER A 441 -40.61 3.99 9.37
C SER A 441 -39.10 4.23 9.33
N LYS A 442 -38.37 3.44 8.52
CA LYS A 442 -36.92 3.54 8.38
C LYS A 442 -36.50 3.21 6.95
N ILE A 443 -35.47 3.90 6.48
CA ILE A 443 -34.78 3.63 5.21
C ILE A 443 -33.29 3.54 5.52
N GLU A 444 -32.59 2.57 4.96
CA GLU A 444 -31.12 2.54 4.92
C GLU A 444 -30.63 2.72 3.49
N LEU A 445 -29.58 3.51 3.31
CA LEU A 445 -28.93 3.71 2.02
C LEU A 445 -27.44 3.39 2.12
N GLY A 446 -26.88 2.76 1.10
CA GLY A 446 -25.43 2.70 0.91
C GLY A 446 -24.93 4.03 0.37
N VAL A 447 -24.21 4.79 1.19
CA VAL A 447 -23.76 6.16 0.86
C VAL A 447 -22.29 6.35 1.17
N MET A 448 -21.67 7.35 0.55
CA MET A 448 -20.25 7.64 0.71
C MET A 448 -20.03 9.14 0.87
N ALA A 449 -19.06 9.53 1.69
CA ALA A 449 -18.62 10.91 1.86
C ALA A 449 -17.09 10.99 1.84
N TRP A 450 -16.53 11.64 0.83
CA TRP A 450 -15.08 11.80 0.67
C TRP A 450 -14.64 13.26 0.85
N ASP A 451 -15.49 14.05 1.50
CA ASP A 451 -15.16 15.36 2.02
C ASP A 451 -15.89 15.56 3.35
N SER A 452 -15.29 16.35 4.24
CA SER A 452 -15.77 16.54 5.60
C SER A 452 -16.98 17.49 5.69
N GLY A 453 -17.80 17.32 6.73
CA GLY A 453 -18.90 18.26 7.02
C GLY A 453 -20.07 18.20 6.01
N ARG A 454 -20.27 17.03 5.40
CA ARG A 454 -21.32 16.80 4.41
C ARG A 454 -22.57 16.19 5.05
N ASN A 455 -23.75 16.57 4.57
CA ASN A 455 -25.01 15.98 5.00
C ASN A 455 -25.69 15.19 3.88
N ILE A 456 -26.47 14.18 4.27
CA ILE A 456 -27.37 13.44 3.40
C ILE A 456 -28.78 13.55 3.96
N ILE A 457 -29.71 13.93 3.09
CA ILE A 457 -31.14 14.05 3.38
C ILE A 457 -31.87 13.02 2.54
N VAL A 458 -32.65 12.18 3.20
CA VAL A 458 -33.52 11.19 2.57
C VAL A 458 -34.97 11.60 2.77
N SER A 459 -35.78 11.48 1.74
CA SER A 459 -37.22 11.76 1.79
C SER A 459 -38.01 10.64 1.15
N LEU A 460 -39.16 10.33 1.75
CA LEU A 460 -40.15 9.41 1.19
C LEU A 460 -41.26 10.20 0.50
N ARG A 461 -41.62 9.84 -0.72
CA ARG A 461 -42.70 10.50 -1.50
C ARG A 461 -43.64 9.49 -2.16
N ASP A 462 -44.91 9.85 -2.34
CA ASP A 462 -45.87 9.10 -3.16
C ASP A 462 -45.80 9.47 -4.66
N ARG A 463 -45.15 10.59 -4.98
CA ARG A 463 -44.86 11.04 -6.33
C ARG A 463 -43.45 11.61 -6.39
N LEU A 464 -42.74 11.35 -7.48
CA LEU A 464 -41.36 11.81 -7.69
C LEU A 464 -41.22 13.34 -7.50
N ASP A 465 -42.14 14.10 -8.11
CA ASP A 465 -42.25 15.55 -8.05
C ASP A 465 -43.20 16.05 -6.93
N GLY A 466 -43.57 15.18 -6.00
CA GLY A 466 -44.47 15.47 -4.89
C GLY A 466 -43.77 16.09 -3.67
N GLU A 467 -44.58 16.36 -2.65
CA GLU A 467 -44.09 16.78 -1.33
C GLU A 467 -43.50 15.59 -0.56
N ASP A 468 -42.62 15.88 0.40
CA ASP A 468 -42.05 14.86 1.28
C ASP A 468 -43.14 14.36 2.25
N LEU A 469 -43.49 13.06 2.19
CA LEU A 469 -44.34 12.40 3.18
C LEU A 469 -43.63 12.28 4.53
N ALA A 470 -42.33 11.99 4.46
CA ALA A 470 -41.39 12.04 5.58
C ALA A 470 -39.99 12.36 5.08
N LYS A 471 -39.13 12.83 5.99
CA LYS A 471 -37.72 13.09 5.72
C LYS A 471 -36.88 12.87 6.96
N ALA A 472 -35.63 12.50 6.74
CA ALA A 472 -34.59 12.41 7.75
C ALA A 472 -33.27 12.94 7.17
N GLU A 473 -32.35 13.34 8.05
CA GLU A 473 -31.07 13.94 7.68
C GLU A 473 -29.98 13.40 8.62
N VAL A 474 -28.84 13.06 8.04
CA VAL A 474 -27.65 12.60 8.75
C VAL A 474 -26.45 13.42 8.29
N ASN A 475 -25.59 13.81 9.23
CA ASN A 475 -24.28 14.36 8.92
C ASN A 475 -23.29 13.21 8.82
N MET A 476 -22.54 13.17 7.72
CA MET A 476 -21.56 12.13 7.42
C MET A 476 -20.20 12.52 7.98
N GLU A 477 -19.50 11.54 8.55
CA GLU A 477 -18.04 11.59 8.68
C GLU A 477 -17.41 11.25 7.33
N GLU A 478 -16.14 11.59 7.14
CA GLU A 478 -15.43 11.28 5.89
C GLU A 478 -15.11 9.78 5.85
N THR A 479 -15.72 9.06 4.91
CA THR A 479 -15.57 7.62 4.67
C THR A 479 -14.55 7.31 3.57
N GLY A 480 -14.03 8.35 2.92
CA GLY A 480 -13.15 8.22 1.75
C GLY A 480 -13.89 7.55 0.60
N TRP A 481 -13.32 6.48 0.05
CA TRP A 481 -13.90 5.72 -1.07
C TRP A 481 -14.70 4.49 -0.63
N ASN A 482 -15.03 4.38 0.66
CA ASN A 482 -15.80 3.27 1.21
C ASN A 482 -17.27 3.65 1.34
N VAL A 483 -18.15 2.75 0.90
CA VAL A 483 -19.59 2.87 1.11
C VAL A 483 -19.93 2.48 2.55
N GLU A 484 -20.78 3.27 3.18
CA GLU A 484 -21.37 2.96 4.48
C GLU A 484 -22.89 2.87 4.38
N TRP A 485 -23.47 1.88 5.06
CA TRP A 485 -24.92 1.75 5.18
C TRP A 485 -25.46 2.63 6.30
N VAL A 486 -26.15 3.70 5.91
CA VAL A 486 -26.62 4.74 6.84
C VAL A 486 -28.13 4.64 7.03
N SER A 487 -28.55 4.67 8.30
CA SER A 487 -29.95 4.62 8.72
C SER A 487 -30.62 6.00 8.77
N PHE A 488 -31.81 6.08 8.20
CA PHE A 488 -32.69 7.25 8.17
C PHE A 488 -34.04 6.89 8.77
N GLU A 489 -34.24 7.20 10.05
CA GLU A 489 -35.49 6.95 10.76
C GLU A 489 -36.41 8.17 10.78
N PHE A 490 -37.71 7.93 10.66
CA PHE A 490 -38.74 8.97 10.72
C PHE A 490 -40.07 8.39 11.29
N PRO A 491 -41.02 9.24 11.72
CA PRO A 491 -42.32 8.75 12.17
C PRO A 491 -43.00 7.89 11.09
N ALA A 492 -43.54 6.75 11.49
CA ALA A 492 -44.13 5.78 10.56
C ALA A 492 -45.16 6.41 9.61
N VAL A 493 -44.92 6.27 8.31
CA VAL A 493 -45.77 6.75 7.23
C VAL A 493 -46.63 5.59 6.74
N THR A 494 -47.95 5.76 6.73
CA THR A 494 -48.85 4.79 6.12
C THR A 494 -48.68 4.81 4.60
N VAL A 495 -48.40 3.64 4.02
CA VAL A 495 -48.29 3.44 2.57
C VAL A 495 -49.29 2.39 2.12
N ILE A 496 -49.66 2.39 0.84
CA ILE A 496 -50.56 1.39 0.26
C ILE A 496 -49.69 0.34 -0.45
N PRO A 497 -49.68 -0.92 0.01
CA PRO A 497 -48.94 -1.98 -0.67
C PRO A 497 -49.31 -2.08 -2.15
N GLY A 498 -48.31 -2.22 -3.02
CA GLY A 498 -48.50 -2.30 -4.47
C GLY A 498 -48.53 -0.95 -5.22
N ASN A 499 -48.59 0.19 -4.52
CA ASN A 499 -48.43 1.50 -5.16
C ASN A 499 -46.94 1.88 -5.26
N THR A 500 -46.55 2.68 -6.25
CA THR A 500 -45.17 3.18 -6.37
C THR A 500 -44.92 4.34 -5.41
N TYR A 501 -43.80 4.28 -4.69
CA TYR A 501 -43.25 5.34 -3.85
C TYR A 501 -41.81 5.64 -4.26
N TYR A 502 -41.26 6.76 -3.78
CA TYR A 502 -39.94 7.24 -4.16
C TYR A 502 -39.11 7.56 -2.92
N ILE A 503 -37.90 7.03 -2.88
CA ILE A 503 -36.84 7.46 -1.97
C ILE A 503 -36.06 8.54 -2.72
N VAL A 504 -36.04 9.77 -2.18
CA VAL A 504 -35.30 10.89 -2.75
C VAL A 504 -34.10 11.20 -1.86
N CYS A 505 -32.90 11.09 -2.42
CA CYS A 505 -31.64 11.36 -1.74
C CYS A 505 -31.00 12.65 -2.27
N ARG A 506 -30.62 13.54 -1.36
CA ARG A 506 -30.07 14.86 -1.65
C ARG A 506 -29.12 15.34 -0.55
N SER A 507 -28.40 16.43 -0.80
CA SER A 507 -27.59 17.12 0.21
C SER A 507 -27.97 18.61 0.24
N SER A 508 -27.73 19.28 1.37
CA SER A 508 -27.80 20.75 1.47
C SER A 508 -26.50 21.40 1.00
N ASN A 509 -25.40 20.65 0.98
CA ASN A 509 -24.09 21.15 0.57
C ASN A 509 -23.99 21.27 -0.95
N ASP A 510 -23.24 22.26 -1.43
CA ASP A 510 -22.89 22.41 -2.84
C ASP A 510 -21.58 21.72 -3.19
N GLY A 511 -21.25 21.66 -4.48
CA GLY A 511 -19.98 21.11 -4.94
C GLY A 511 -19.93 19.59 -4.92
N TRP A 512 -18.71 19.07 -4.78
CA TRP A 512 -18.37 17.65 -4.84
C TRP A 512 -18.16 17.12 -3.40
N GLY A 513 -18.58 15.90 -3.05
CA GLY A 513 -18.19 15.32 -1.74
C GLY A 513 -19.04 14.19 -1.18
N THR A 514 -20.22 13.92 -1.74
CA THR A 514 -21.12 12.85 -1.26
C THR A 514 -21.78 12.11 -2.40
N GLY A 515 -22.16 10.86 -2.17
CA GLY A 515 -22.93 10.12 -3.16
C GLY A 515 -23.68 8.92 -2.62
N TRP A 516 -24.54 8.37 -3.48
CA TRP A 516 -25.35 7.19 -3.24
C TRP A 516 -24.87 6.05 -4.13
N ALA A 517 -24.59 4.90 -3.51
CA ALA A 517 -24.20 3.69 -4.22
C ALA A 517 -25.33 3.21 -5.14
N ALA A 518 -24.94 2.69 -6.30
CA ALA A 518 -25.83 2.11 -7.30
C ALA A 518 -25.16 0.95 -8.04
N SER A 519 -25.98 0.10 -8.67
CA SER A 519 -25.56 -1.04 -9.49
C SER A 519 -26.38 -1.10 -10.77
N GLY A 520 -25.78 -1.71 -11.80
CA GLY A 520 -26.38 -1.92 -13.12
C GLY A 520 -26.71 -3.37 -13.47
N GLU A 521 -26.13 -4.34 -12.74
CA GLU A 521 -26.15 -5.75 -13.15
C GLU A 521 -27.38 -6.52 -12.65
N ASN A 522 -28.00 -6.09 -11.56
CA ASN A 522 -29.14 -6.79 -10.94
C ASN A 522 -30.27 -5.83 -10.57
N PRO A 523 -31.02 -5.30 -11.54
CA PRO A 523 -31.96 -4.23 -11.24
C PRO A 523 -33.13 -4.69 -10.36
N TYR A 524 -33.54 -3.84 -9.41
CA TYR A 524 -34.73 -4.00 -8.61
C TYR A 524 -35.97 -3.95 -9.52
N ALA A 525 -36.60 -5.10 -9.69
CA ALA A 525 -37.61 -5.32 -10.74
C ALA A 525 -38.84 -4.40 -10.70
N ASN A 526 -39.12 -3.74 -9.57
CA ASN A 526 -40.32 -2.90 -9.39
C ASN A 526 -39.96 -1.42 -9.20
N GLY A 527 -38.83 -0.99 -9.73
CA GLY A 527 -38.37 0.38 -9.61
C GLY A 527 -37.57 0.87 -10.81
N GLU A 528 -37.25 2.15 -10.78
CA GLU A 528 -36.34 2.82 -11.70
C GLU A 528 -35.54 3.85 -10.88
N PHE A 529 -34.31 4.10 -11.31
CA PHE A 529 -33.46 5.15 -10.76
C PHE A 529 -33.57 6.43 -11.59
N TYR A 530 -33.65 7.56 -10.90
CA TYR A 530 -33.85 8.89 -11.48
C TYR A 530 -32.78 9.85 -10.96
N THR A 531 -32.31 10.74 -11.82
CA THR A 531 -31.48 11.88 -11.43
C THR A 531 -32.16 13.20 -11.77
N SER A 532 -31.81 14.23 -11.00
CA SER A 532 -32.21 15.62 -11.24
C SER A 532 -30.96 16.49 -11.09
N ASP A 533 -30.72 17.37 -12.06
CA ASP A 533 -29.58 18.31 -12.06
C ASP A 533 -29.99 19.74 -11.63
N ASP A 534 -31.23 19.95 -11.16
CA ASP A 534 -31.77 21.27 -10.82
C ASP A 534 -32.48 21.35 -9.46
N GLY A 535 -32.12 20.46 -8.54
CA GLY A 535 -32.63 20.41 -7.18
C GLY A 535 -34.05 19.84 -7.11
N GLY A 536 -34.35 18.83 -7.92
CA GLY A 536 -35.62 18.11 -7.92
C GLY A 536 -36.77 18.85 -8.60
N LYS A 537 -36.51 19.90 -9.38
CA LYS A 537 -37.56 20.62 -10.14
C LYS A 537 -37.93 19.88 -11.41
N ASN A 538 -36.94 19.27 -12.06
CA ASN A 538 -37.11 18.41 -13.22
C ASN A 538 -36.37 17.08 -13.01
N TRP A 539 -37.04 15.99 -13.36
CA TRP A 539 -36.53 14.61 -13.28
C TRP A 539 -36.44 13.94 -14.68
N GLY A 540 -36.52 14.73 -15.75
CA GLY A 540 -36.78 14.27 -17.12
C GLY A 540 -35.55 13.71 -17.88
N ASN A 541 -35.79 12.61 -18.59
CA ASN A 541 -34.95 11.80 -19.50
C ASN A 541 -33.62 11.22 -18.99
N GLN A 542 -33.14 11.54 -17.79
CA GLN A 542 -32.04 10.82 -17.13
C GLN A 542 -32.57 9.78 -16.13
N HIS A 543 -33.52 8.95 -16.57
CA HIS A 543 -33.84 7.72 -15.86
C HIS A 543 -32.99 6.58 -16.41
N TRP A 544 -32.55 5.71 -15.52
CA TRP A 544 -31.70 4.58 -15.84
C TRP A 544 -32.49 3.32 -15.51
N LYS A 545 -32.96 2.62 -16.54
CA LYS A 545 -33.87 1.47 -16.38
C LYS A 545 -33.18 0.23 -15.83
N ASP A 546 -31.90 0.14 -16.07
CA ASP A 546 -31.07 -0.98 -15.67
C ASP A 546 -30.19 -0.60 -14.47
N VAL A 547 -30.51 0.49 -13.76
CA VAL A 547 -29.73 0.97 -12.62
C VAL A 547 -30.63 1.12 -11.43
N ASP A 548 -30.14 0.72 -10.26
CA ASP A 548 -30.82 0.95 -9.00
C ASP A 548 -29.87 1.50 -7.95
N GLY A 549 -30.39 2.45 -7.17
CA GLY A 549 -29.74 2.87 -5.93
C GLY A 549 -29.75 1.75 -4.91
N CYS A 550 -28.74 1.72 -4.04
CA CYS A 550 -28.64 0.76 -2.94
C CYS A 550 -29.54 1.22 -1.79
N PHE A 551 -30.59 0.47 -1.46
CA PHE A 551 -31.51 0.82 -0.39
C PHE A 551 -32.10 -0.40 0.31
N VAL A 552 -32.51 -0.19 1.57
CA VAL A 552 -33.39 -1.09 2.31
C VAL A 552 -34.50 -0.27 2.94
N THR A 553 -35.75 -0.68 2.76
CA THR A 553 -36.91 -0.07 3.44
C THR A 553 -37.42 -0.97 4.55
N TYR A 554 -37.96 -0.33 5.59
CA TYR A 554 -38.37 -1.01 6.81
C TYR A 554 -39.72 -0.52 7.32
N LYS A 555 -40.46 -1.43 7.95
CA LYS A 555 -41.65 -1.13 8.77
C LYS A 555 -41.32 -1.04 10.24
#